data_AF-A0A439CLC3-F1
#
_entry.id   AF-A0A439CLC3-F1
#
_cell.length_a   1.000
_cell.length_b   1.000
_cell.length_c   1.000
_cell.angle_alpha   90.00
_cell.angle_beta   90.00
_cell.angle_gamma   90.00
#
_symmetry.space_group_name_H-M   'P 1'
#
loop_
_entity.id
_entity.type
_entity.pdbx_description
1 polymer ?
#
loop_
_entity_poly.entity_id
_entity_poly.type
_entity_poly.pdbx_seq_one_letter_code
_entity_poly.pdbx_strand_id
1 'polypeptide(L)'
;MAAQPAIAPLRCLRLSSALTPSRRPTTRLLSTTATLSRQTPSHRTVPADQVPDYPYGRFETYKQRNEGLYGRAKIRFGNVVAAKYKNKSRTSWLPNRHRKRLWSPALGAFIRTRMTASVLHTID
;
A
#
# COMPACT_ATOMS: atom_id res chain seq x y z
N MET A 1 74.03 -5.82 21.62
CA MET A 1 73.76 -4.42 22.05
C MET A 1 72.32 -4.12 21.70
N ALA A 2 71.44 -4.26 22.70
CA ALA A 2 70.00 -4.17 22.55
C ALA A 2 69.55 -2.69 22.51
N ALA A 3 68.57 -2.37 21.66
CA ALA A 3 67.85 -1.11 21.71
C ALA A 3 66.35 -1.41 21.57
N GLN A 4 65.60 -1.06 22.61
CA GLN A 4 64.15 -1.26 22.76
C GLN A 4 63.36 -0.33 21.82
N PRO A 5 62.18 -0.73 21.33
CA PRO A 5 61.26 0.21 20.67
C PRO A 5 60.53 1.06 21.72
N ALA A 6 60.69 2.37 21.65
CA ALA A 6 60.00 3.33 22.52
C ALA A 6 58.52 3.47 22.14
N ILE A 7 57.65 3.20 23.11
CA ILE A 7 56.19 3.37 23.04
C ILE A 7 55.87 4.85 23.26
N ALA A 8 55.25 5.51 22.27
CA ALA A 8 54.69 6.85 22.42
C ALA A 8 53.18 6.77 22.73
N PRO A 9 52.66 7.55 23.70
CA PRO A 9 51.26 7.45 24.13
C PRO A 9 50.30 8.14 23.13
N LEU A 10 49.19 7.46 22.84
CA LEU A 10 48.07 7.95 22.05
C LEU A 10 47.44 9.17 22.75
N ARG A 11 47.66 10.37 22.19
CA ARG A 11 47.03 11.60 22.66
C ARG A 11 45.72 11.81 21.89
N CYS A 12 44.60 11.52 22.53
CA CYS A 12 43.26 11.79 22.02
C CYS A 12 43.08 13.30 21.78
N LEU A 13 42.92 13.72 20.52
CA LEU A 13 42.44 15.05 20.18
C LEU A 13 40.91 15.03 20.18
N ARG A 14 40.33 15.69 21.19
CA ARG A 14 38.90 15.90 21.39
C ARG A 14 38.39 16.87 20.32
N LEU A 15 37.69 16.39 19.29
CA LEU A 15 36.98 17.26 18.35
C LEU A 15 35.75 17.84 19.03
N SER A 16 35.80 19.13 19.38
CA SER A 16 34.59 19.92 19.68
C SER A 16 33.93 20.31 18.36
N SER A 17 32.90 19.58 17.94
CA SER A 17 32.03 19.98 16.82
C SER A 17 31.09 21.09 17.28
N ALA A 18 31.40 22.33 16.92
CA ALA A 18 30.50 23.46 17.10
C ALA A 18 29.26 23.29 16.20
N LEU A 19 28.06 23.30 16.80
CA LEU A 19 26.79 23.27 16.09
C LEU A 19 26.56 24.65 15.46
N THR A 20 26.76 24.77 14.15
CA THR A 20 26.29 25.92 13.37
C THR A 20 24.80 25.73 13.07
N PRO A 21 23.94 26.75 13.29
CA PRO A 21 22.55 26.66 12.85
C PRO A 21 22.50 26.69 11.33
N SER A 22 22.24 25.54 10.72
CA SER A 22 21.91 25.41 9.29
C SER A 22 20.60 26.14 9.01
N ARG A 23 20.71 27.38 8.55
CA ARG A 23 19.60 28.18 8.03
C ARG A 23 19.13 27.52 6.73
N ARG A 24 18.07 26.71 6.83
CA ARG A 24 17.42 26.06 5.68
C ARG A 24 17.01 27.15 4.67
N PRO A 25 17.38 27.04 3.39
CA PRO A 25 16.86 27.95 2.38
C PRO A 25 15.34 27.74 2.28
N THR A 26 14.58 28.80 2.58
CA THR A 26 13.14 28.86 2.32
C THR A 26 12.92 28.76 0.82
N THR A 27 12.56 27.57 0.32
CA THR A 27 12.13 27.38 -1.06
C THR A 27 10.84 28.16 -1.29
N ARG A 28 10.92 29.29 -2.01
CA ARG A 28 9.73 30.02 -2.47
C ARG A 28 9.04 29.19 -3.55
N LEU A 29 7.86 28.67 -3.25
CA LEU A 29 6.97 28.03 -4.22
C LEU A 29 6.16 29.15 -4.91
N LEU A 30 6.36 29.35 -6.21
CA LEU A 30 5.81 30.45 -7.03
C LEU A 30 4.43 30.14 -7.65
N SER A 31 3.62 29.24 -7.06
CA SER A 31 2.30 28.90 -7.61
C SER A 31 1.19 29.64 -6.86
N THR A 32 0.58 30.65 -7.48
CA THR A 32 -0.54 31.45 -6.94
C THR A 32 -1.92 30.89 -7.28
N THR A 33 -2.01 29.85 -8.11
CA THR A 33 -3.29 29.20 -8.40
C THR A 33 -3.71 28.33 -7.23
N ALA A 34 -4.84 28.69 -6.59
CA ALA A 34 -5.51 27.83 -5.62
C ALA A 34 -5.79 26.46 -6.26
N THR A 35 -5.38 25.39 -5.59
CA THR A 35 -5.67 24.03 -6.05
C THR A 35 -7.18 23.83 -6.05
N LEU A 36 -7.78 23.64 -7.24
CA LEU A 36 -9.18 23.31 -7.36
C LEU A 36 -9.44 22.03 -6.57
N SER A 37 -10.39 22.08 -5.63
CA SER A 37 -10.85 20.89 -4.93
C SER A 37 -11.37 19.91 -5.97
N ARG A 38 -10.73 18.73 -6.04
CA ARG A 38 -11.12 17.68 -6.96
C ARG A 38 -12.53 17.23 -6.57
N GLN A 39 -13.55 17.68 -7.32
CA GLN A 39 -14.93 17.21 -7.24
C GLN A 39 -15.01 15.75 -7.73
N THR A 40 -14.32 14.82 -7.08
CA THR A 40 -14.57 13.41 -7.35
C THR A 40 -15.85 13.09 -6.59
N PRO A 41 -16.98 12.80 -7.25
CA PRO A 41 -18.18 12.40 -6.54
C PRO A 41 -17.83 11.17 -5.69
N SER A 42 -18.02 11.28 -4.38
CA SER A 42 -17.80 10.16 -3.48
C SER A 42 -18.88 9.11 -3.80
N HIS A 43 -18.46 7.87 -4.04
CA HIS A 43 -19.39 6.75 -4.24
C HIS A 43 -20.06 6.31 -2.92
N ARG A 44 -19.88 7.09 -1.84
CA ARG A 44 -20.48 6.82 -0.54
C ARG A 44 -21.87 7.44 -0.53
N THR A 45 -22.88 6.59 -0.66
CA THR A 45 -24.29 6.99 -0.46
C THR A 45 -24.56 7.40 0.98
N VAL A 46 -23.75 6.90 1.93
CA VAL A 46 -23.91 7.14 3.37
C VAL A 46 -22.75 8.02 3.88
N PRO A 47 -23.02 9.05 4.70
CA PRO A 47 -21.99 9.84 5.37
C PRO A 47 -20.99 8.98 6.15
N ALA A 48 -19.72 9.37 6.16
CA ALA A 48 -18.66 8.58 6.81
C ALA A 48 -18.92 8.42 8.33
N ASP A 49 -19.49 9.44 8.97
CA ASP A 49 -19.70 9.49 10.42
C ASP A 49 -20.73 8.45 10.91
N GLN A 50 -21.61 7.98 10.02
CA GLN A 50 -22.61 6.96 10.35
C GLN A 50 -22.10 5.53 10.24
N VAL A 51 -20.95 5.33 9.57
CA VAL A 51 -20.40 4.00 9.31
C VAL A 51 -19.34 3.73 10.37
N PRO A 52 -19.50 2.70 11.22
CA PRO A 52 -18.49 2.37 12.22
C PRO A 52 -17.19 1.92 11.55
N ASP A 53 -16.08 2.16 12.22
CA ASP A 53 -14.76 1.72 11.75
C ASP A 53 -14.69 0.19 11.69
N TYR A 54 -14.22 -0.33 10.56
CA TYR A 54 -14.05 -1.76 10.35
C TYR A 54 -12.83 -2.26 11.16
N PRO A 55 -12.94 -3.34 11.96
CA PRO A 55 -11.90 -3.76 12.93
C PRO A 55 -10.54 -4.05 12.30
N TYR A 56 -10.51 -4.49 11.04
CA TYR A 56 -9.26 -4.81 10.33
C TYR A 56 -8.81 -3.70 9.37
N GLY A 57 -9.54 -2.59 9.31
CA GLY A 57 -9.25 -1.47 8.43
C GLY A 57 -9.30 -1.81 6.93
N ARG A 58 -8.76 -0.90 6.13
CA ARG A 58 -8.71 -1.04 4.66
C ARG A 58 -7.50 -1.89 4.25
N PHE A 59 -7.63 -2.68 3.18
CA PHE A 59 -6.49 -3.44 2.67
C PHE A 59 -5.49 -2.51 1.96
N GLU A 60 -4.24 -2.52 2.43
CA GLU A 60 -3.14 -1.75 1.83
C GLU A 60 -2.64 -2.36 0.51
N THR A 61 -2.58 -3.69 0.48
CA THR A 61 -2.20 -4.46 -0.70
C THR A 61 -3.44 -4.84 -1.51
N TYR A 62 -3.29 -4.91 -2.84
CA TYR A 62 -4.39 -5.22 -3.75
C TYR A 62 -5.63 -4.36 -3.46
N LYS A 63 -5.45 -3.02 -3.50
CA LYS A 63 -6.45 -2.00 -3.11
C LYS A 63 -7.81 -2.16 -3.82
N GLN A 64 -7.83 -2.81 -4.97
CA GLN A 64 -9.02 -3.20 -5.72
C GLN A 64 -10.00 -4.09 -4.92
N ARG A 65 -9.51 -4.84 -3.92
CA ARG A 65 -10.34 -5.65 -3.03
C ARG A 65 -11.25 -4.80 -2.14
N ASN A 66 -10.88 -3.55 -1.87
CA ASN A 66 -11.70 -2.63 -1.07
C ASN A 66 -12.95 -2.13 -1.82
N GLU A 67 -13.07 -2.39 -3.13
CA GLU A 67 -14.17 -1.92 -3.97
C GLU A 67 -15.27 -2.98 -4.18
N GLY A 68 -15.19 -4.14 -3.52
CA GLY A 68 -16.17 -5.20 -3.73
C GLY A 68 -15.96 -6.42 -2.82
N LEU A 69 -16.68 -7.50 -3.13
CA LEU A 69 -16.71 -8.71 -2.33
C LEU A 69 -15.74 -9.76 -2.88
N TYR A 70 -14.51 -9.76 -2.37
CA TYR A 70 -13.48 -10.71 -2.82
C TYR A 70 -13.29 -11.89 -1.87
N GLY A 71 -13.99 -11.93 -0.73
CA GLY A 71 -13.76 -12.92 0.31
C GLY A 71 -12.29 -12.84 0.75
N ARG A 72 -11.57 -13.96 0.79
CA ARG A 72 -10.12 -14.00 1.10
C ARG A 72 -9.22 -13.93 -0.14
N ALA A 73 -9.80 -13.79 -1.33
CA ALA A 73 -9.04 -13.85 -2.57
C ALA A 73 -8.24 -12.55 -2.81
N LYS A 74 -7.00 -12.70 -3.26
CA LYS A 74 -6.08 -11.61 -3.63
C LYS A 74 -5.19 -12.06 -4.78
N ILE A 75 -4.57 -11.11 -5.47
CA ILE A 75 -3.53 -11.42 -6.46
C ILE A 75 -2.41 -12.25 -5.80
N ARG A 76 -2.01 -13.33 -6.46
CA ARG A 76 -0.87 -14.16 -6.04
C ARG A 76 0.25 -13.96 -7.05
N PHE A 77 1.48 -13.91 -6.57
CA PHE A 77 2.66 -13.82 -7.43
C PHE A 77 3.47 -15.11 -7.34
N GLY A 78 4.11 -15.50 -8.44
CA GLY A 78 5.02 -16.64 -8.46
C GLY A 78 5.75 -16.71 -9.78
N ASN A 79 6.11 -17.92 -10.21
CA ASN A 79 6.89 -18.15 -11.41
C ASN A 79 6.22 -19.20 -12.31
N VAL A 80 6.24 -18.96 -13.62
CA VAL A 80 6.07 -20.04 -14.60
C VAL A 80 7.44 -20.69 -14.79
N VAL A 81 7.47 -22.02 -14.80
CA VAL A 81 8.69 -22.83 -14.95
C VAL A 81 8.64 -23.54 -16.29
N ALA A 82 9.63 -23.30 -17.15
CA ALA A 82 9.71 -23.95 -18.46
C ALA A 82 9.94 -25.46 -18.31
N ALA A 83 9.21 -26.28 -19.07
CA ALA A 83 9.27 -27.74 -18.91
C ALA A 83 10.66 -28.34 -19.18
N LYS A 84 11.34 -27.90 -20.25
CA LYS A 84 12.60 -28.49 -20.71
C LYS A 84 13.81 -28.07 -19.86
N TYR A 85 13.97 -26.76 -19.64
CA TYR A 85 15.17 -26.20 -19.00
C TYR A 85 14.90 -25.60 -17.62
N LYS A 86 13.67 -25.70 -17.10
CA LYS A 86 13.27 -25.15 -15.78
C LYS A 86 13.55 -23.66 -15.58
N ASN A 87 13.69 -22.91 -16.67
CA ASN A 87 13.81 -21.45 -16.65
C ASN A 87 12.58 -20.84 -15.97
N LYS A 88 12.81 -19.88 -15.06
CA LYS A 88 11.75 -19.26 -14.25
C LYS A 88 11.45 -17.86 -14.76
N SER A 89 10.20 -17.59 -15.08
CA SER A 89 9.70 -16.26 -15.44
C SER A 89 8.64 -15.82 -14.45
N ARG A 90 8.61 -14.53 -14.09
CA ARG A 90 7.63 -13.99 -13.14
C ARG A 90 6.21 -14.09 -13.72
N THR A 91 5.25 -14.45 -12.87
CA THR A 91 3.83 -14.44 -13.22
C THR A 91 2.97 -13.97 -12.05
N SER A 92 1.71 -13.69 -12.37
CA SER A 92 0.68 -13.35 -11.40
C SER A 92 -0.59 -14.11 -11.70
N TRP A 93 -1.25 -14.59 -10.65
CA TRP A 93 -2.54 -15.24 -10.72
C TRP A 93 -3.59 -14.32 -10.11
N LEU A 94 -4.49 -13.86 -10.97
CA LEU A 94 -5.60 -12.98 -10.60
C LEU A 94 -6.80 -13.82 -10.14
N PRO A 95 -7.59 -13.34 -9.17
CA PRO A 95 -8.85 -13.96 -8.84
C PRO A 95 -9.87 -13.76 -9.96
N ASN A 96 -10.70 -14.77 -10.21
CA ASN A 96 -11.79 -14.68 -11.18
C ASN A 96 -12.87 -13.71 -10.67
N ARG A 97 -12.89 -12.47 -11.18
CA ARG A 97 -13.73 -11.36 -10.70
C ARG A 97 -14.78 -10.97 -11.75
N HIS A 98 -16.04 -10.92 -11.32
CA HIS A 98 -17.21 -10.53 -12.11
C HIS A 98 -17.90 -9.29 -11.54
N ARG A 99 -18.61 -8.55 -12.40
CA ARG A 99 -19.58 -7.52 -11.97
C ARG A 99 -20.97 -8.13 -12.04
N LYS A 100 -21.69 -8.17 -10.92
CA LYS A 100 -23.02 -8.79 -10.83
C LYS A 100 -23.99 -7.89 -10.08
N ARG A 101 -25.28 -8.16 -10.29
CA ARG A 101 -26.42 -7.55 -9.59
C ARG A 101 -27.02 -8.63 -8.70
N LEU A 102 -27.03 -8.40 -7.39
CA LEU A 102 -27.64 -9.32 -6.42
C LEU A 102 -28.82 -8.63 -5.76
N TRP A 103 -29.92 -9.36 -5.59
CA TRP A 103 -31.08 -8.87 -4.84
C TRP A 103 -30.78 -8.92 -3.35
N SER A 104 -31.11 -7.86 -2.62
CA SER A 104 -31.05 -7.84 -1.15
C SER A 104 -32.46 -7.67 -0.59
N PRO A 105 -33.03 -8.69 0.09
CA PRO A 105 -34.36 -8.60 0.69
C PRO A 105 -34.46 -7.48 1.74
N ALA A 106 -33.42 -7.29 2.55
CA ALA A 106 -33.39 -6.27 3.61
C ALA A 106 -33.41 -4.84 3.06
N LEU A 107 -32.83 -4.61 1.88
CA LEU A 107 -32.82 -3.30 1.22
C LEU A 107 -33.94 -3.15 0.18
N GLY A 108 -34.64 -4.23 -0.18
CA GLY A 108 -35.65 -4.25 -1.25
C GLY A 108 -35.10 -3.80 -2.61
N ALA A 109 -33.80 -4.00 -2.88
CA ALA A 109 -33.13 -3.45 -4.05
C ALA A 109 -32.01 -4.34 -4.59
N PHE A 110 -31.63 -4.11 -5.85
CA PHE A 110 -30.48 -4.76 -6.48
C PHE A 110 -29.18 -4.02 -6.18
N ILE A 111 -28.24 -4.70 -5.54
CA ILE A 111 -26.89 -4.20 -5.27
C ILE A 111 -25.99 -4.56 -6.45
N ARG A 112 -25.37 -3.54 -7.06
CA ARG A 112 -24.33 -3.70 -8.10
C ARG A 112 -22.97 -3.73 -7.44
N THR A 113 -22.27 -4.86 -7.48
CA THR A 113 -20.92 -4.95 -6.91
C THR A 113 -19.99 -5.85 -7.73
N ARG A 114 -18.67 -5.67 -7.52
CA ARG A 114 -17.64 -6.55 -8.05
C ARG A 114 -17.46 -7.69 -7.05
N MET A 115 -17.46 -8.92 -7.52
CA MET A 115 -17.29 -10.10 -6.67
C MET A 115 -16.44 -11.17 -7.34
N THR A 116 -15.83 -12.04 -6.55
CA THR A 116 -15.12 -13.20 -7.08
C THR A 116 -16.06 -14.38 -7.31
N ALA A 117 -15.73 -15.30 -8.22
CA ALA A 117 -16.54 -16.48 -8.51
C ALA A 117 -16.79 -17.35 -7.26
N SER A 118 -15.79 -17.48 -6.38
CA SER A 118 -15.95 -18.19 -5.10
C SER A 118 -16.95 -17.52 -4.18
N VAL A 119 -16.98 -16.18 -4.12
CA VAL A 119 -17.97 -15.44 -3.31
C VAL A 119 -19.36 -15.56 -3.91
N LEU A 120 -19.47 -15.51 -5.24
CA LEU A 120 -20.76 -15.72 -5.92
C LEU A 120 -21.34 -17.09 -5.56
N HIS A 121 -20.51 -18.14 -5.58
CA HIS A 121 -20.93 -19.49 -5.17
C HIS A 121 -21.30 -19.61 -3.69
N THR A 122 -20.78 -18.75 -2.80
CA THR A 122 -21.17 -18.73 -1.39
C THR A 122 -22.52 -18.04 -1.15
N ILE A 123 -22.94 -17.18 -2.08
CA ILE A 123 -24.18 -16.39 -1.96
C ILE A 123 -25.36 -17.10 -2.63
N ASP A 124 -25.09 -17.81 -3.73
CA ASP A 124 -26.06 -18.63 -4.46
C ASP A 124 -26.50 -19.85 -3.63
#